data_AF-A0A7C5G5T1-F1
#
_entry.id   AF-A0A7C5G5T1-F1
#
_cell.length_a   1.000
_cell.length_b   1.000
_cell.length_c   1.000
_cell.angle_alpha   90.00
_cell.angle_beta   90.00
_cell.angle_gamma   90.00
#
_symmetry.space_group_name_H-M   'P 1'
#
loop_
_entity.id
_entity.type
_entity.pdbx_description
1 polymer ?
#
loop_
_entity_poly.entity_id
_entity_poly.type
_entity_poly.pdbx_seq_one_letter_code
_entity_poly.pdbx_strand_id
1 'polypeptide(L)'
;MKIKCKPGDFRVEEITNRVPGEGPYAFYRLTKTSVGTPEALRHIAKHWGLEVEKISYGGLKDRHAITKQYLTIENGPRENLRLKNITLEYLGQTDRPFGPQDIEANHFKITVRHLTKRRAELAAEELKLVASEGFPNYFDQQRFGSVSTSGEFVACAWVKGEYERALWLAIAAPQAADRPRRREAKAFLREHWGQWAE
;
A
#
# COMPACT_ATOMS: atom_id res chain seq x y z
N MET A 1 -22.61 7.15 6.00
CA MET A 1 -21.27 6.74 6.47
C MET A 1 -20.26 7.07 5.39
N LYS A 2 -19.18 7.78 5.74
CA LYS A 2 -18.06 8.11 4.84
C LYS A 2 -16.75 7.97 5.61
N ILE A 3 -15.71 7.49 4.92
CA ILE A 3 -14.32 7.44 5.40
C ILE A 3 -13.44 8.29 4.47
N LYS A 4 -12.26 8.70 4.95
CA LYS A 4 -11.29 9.48 4.16
C LYS A 4 -11.88 10.79 3.57
N CYS A 5 -12.82 11.45 4.27
CA CYS A 5 -13.38 12.74 3.82
C CYS A 5 -12.32 13.85 3.81
N LYS A 6 -11.40 13.82 4.77
CA LYS A 6 -10.17 14.62 4.77
C LYS A 6 -8.97 13.74 5.16
N PRO A 7 -7.73 14.13 4.82
CA PRO A 7 -6.55 13.31 5.07
C PRO A 7 -6.38 12.91 6.54
N GLY A 8 -6.70 13.82 7.47
CA GLY A 8 -6.61 13.58 8.91
C GLY A 8 -7.62 12.58 9.47
N ASP A 9 -8.62 12.17 8.68
CA ASP A 9 -9.58 11.12 9.06
C ASP A 9 -8.98 9.72 8.92
N PHE A 10 -7.84 9.58 8.24
CA PHE A 10 -7.17 8.29 8.07
C PHE A 10 -5.70 8.46 8.40
N ARG A 11 -5.33 7.99 9.59
CA ARG A 11 -3.96 8.06 10.09
C ARG A 11 -3.40 6.66 10.21
N VAL A 12 -2.18 6.49 9.71
CA VAL A 12 -1.45 5.24 9.80
C VAL A 12 -0.08 5.53 10.38
N GLU A 13 0.29 4.82 11.43
CA GLU A 13 1.61 4.89 12.03
C GLU A 13 2.23 3.51 12.01
N GLU A 14 3.34 3.37 11.29
CA GLU A 14 4.14 2.16 11.33
C GLU A 14 4.75 2.00 12.73
N ILE A 15 4.76 0.77 13.23
CA ILE A 15 5.41 0.39 14.48
C ILE A 15 6.60 -0.49 14.14
N THR A 16 7.76 -0.16 14.70
CA THR A 16 9.01 -0.88 14.51
C THR A 16 9.74 -0.98 15.85
N ASN A 17 10.43 -2.10 16.05
CA ASN A 17 11.40 -2.28 17.14
C ASN A 17 12.82 -1.90 16.74
N ARG A 18 13.01 -1.30 15.55
CA ARG A 18 14.33 -0.87 15.09
C ARG A 18 14.90 0.18 16.05
N VAL A 19 16.01 -0.16 16.68
CA VAL A 19 16.78 0.76 17.52
C VAL A 19 17.96 1.31 16.72
N PRO A 20 18.21 2.63 16.77
CA PRO A 20 19.43 3.20 16.20
C PRO A 20 20.70 2.65 16.87
N GLY A 21 21.76 2.53 16.10
CA GLY A 21 23.09 2.12 16.55
C GLY A 21 24.16 2.78 15.68
N GLU A 22 25.13 2.01 15.24
CA GLU A 22 26.18 2.45 14.31
C GLU A 22 25.94 1.90 12.91
N GLY A 23 26.58 2.52 11.91
CA GLY A 23 26.53 2.09 10.51
C GLY A 23 26.34 3.24 9.53
N PRO A 24 26.30 2.93 8.22
CA PRO A 24 26.25 3.94 7.17
C PRO A 24 24.83 4.44 6.87
N TYR A 25 23.79 3.80 7.41
CA TYR A 25 22.40 4.11 7.06
C TYR A 25 21.81 5.10 8.05
N ALA A 26 21.54 6.33 7.58
CA ALA A 26 20.80 7.31 8.35
C ALA A 26 19.33 6.88 8.45
N PHE A 27 18.83 6.73 9.67
CA PHE A 27 17.48 6.25 9.97
C PHE A 27 16.54 7.41 10.25
N TYR A 28 15.35 7.36 9.68
CA TYR A 28 14.38 8.45 9.79
C TYR A 28 12.95 7.97 10.00
N ARG A 29 12.17 8.83 10.66
CA ARG A 29 10.70 8.79 10.64
C ARG A 29 10.16 9.79 9.63
N LEU A 30 9.48 9.29 8.62
CA LEU A 30 8.82 10.07 7.57
C LEU A 30 7.34 10.26 7.90
N THR A 31 6.93 11.50 8.14
CA THR A 31 5.53 11.92 8.18
C THR A 31 5.14 12.57 6.86
N LYS A 32 4.11 12.06 6.18
CA LYS A 32 3.55 12.63 4.95
C LYS A 32 2.04 12.85 5.04
N THR A 33 1.56 13.92 4.43
CA THR A 33 0.11 14.26 4.36
C THR A 33 -0.32 14.39 2.91
N SER A 34 -1.30 13.60 2.45
CA SER A 34 -1.84 13.69 1.07
C SER A 34 -0.82 13.44 -0.05
N VAL A 35 0.30 12.76 0.24
CA VAL A 35 1.38 12.47 -0.70
C VAL A 35 1.63 10.96 -0.72
N GLY A 36 1.87 10.39 -1.91
CA GLY A 36 2.23 8.98 -2.04
C GLY A 36 3.69 8.74 -1.64
N THR A 37 4.03 7.55 -1.12
CA THR A 37 5.41 7.23 -0.70
C THR A 37 6.43 7.54 -1.82
N PRO A 38 6.27 7.05 -3.08
CA PRO A 38 7.27 7.31 -4.12
C PRO A 38 7.45 8.79 -4.47
N GLU A 39 6.38 9.59 -4.38
CA GLU A 39 6.45 11.04 -4.60
C GLU A 39 7.22 11.74 -3.48
N ALA A 40 6.98 11.35 -2.22
CA ALA A 40 7.71 11.90 -1.09
C ALA A 40 9.22 11.60 -1.17
N LEU A 41 9.58 10.37 -1.53
CA LEU A 41 10.98 9.98 -1.70
C LEU A 41 11.69 10.77 -2.81
N ARG A 42 11.02 11.00 -3.95
CA ARG A 42 11.58 11.85 -5.01
C ARG A 42 11.81 13.29 -4.56
N HIS A 43 10.91 13.85 -3.74
CA HIS A 43 11.10 15.20 -3.21
C HIS A 43 12.28 15.28 -2.24
N ILE A 44 12.43 14.27 -1.37
CA ILE A 44 13.56 14.16 -0.43
C ILE A 44 14.88 14.02 -1.21
N ALA A 45 14.93 13.07 -2.15
CA ALA A 45 16.09 12.81 -2.98
C ALA A 45 16.52 14.05 -3.78
N LYS A 46 15.57 14.73 -4.42
CA LYS A 46 15.83 15.98 -5.15
C LYS A 46 16.36 17.09 -4.24
N HIS A 47 15.85 17.22 -3.03
CA HIS A 47 16.28 18.27 -2.10
C HIS A 47 17.75 18.10 -1.69
N TRP A 48 18.17 16.87 -1.41
CA TRP A 48 19.53 16.56 -0.97
C TRP A 48 20.49 16.11 -2.09
N GLY A 49 20.04 16.10 -3.36
CA GLY A 49 20.87 15.65 -4.48
C GLY A 49 21.24 14.15 -4.41
N LEU A 50 20.34 13.33 -3.87
CA LEU A 50 20.54 11.89 -3.68
C LEU A 50 19.87 11.08 -4.79
N GLU A 51 20.36 9.86 -4.98
CA GLU A 51 19.69 8.82 -5.77
C GLU A 51 18.55 8.20 -4.95
N VAL A 52 17.39 7.95 -5.59
CA VAL A 52 16.20 7.41 -4.89
C VAL A 52 16.45 5.97 -4.43
N GLU A 53 17.30 5.25 -5.14
CA GLU A 53 17.72 3.87 -4.92
C GLU A 53 18.45 3.70 -3.58
N LYS A 54 19.11 4.76 -3.07
CA LYS A 54 19.75 4.78 -1.76
C LYS A 54 18.76 4.86 -0.60
N ILE A 55 17.48 5.06 -0.89
CA ILE A 55 16.43 5.18 0.11
C ILE A 55 15.67 3.86 0.25
N SER A 56 15.81 3.20 1.41
CA SER A 56 15.12 1.94 1.73
C SER A 56 13.98 2.16 2.71
N TYR A 57 12.86 1.47 2.53
CA TYR A 57 11.64 1.62 3.33
C TYR A 57 10.82 0.32 3.31
N GLY A 58 9.97 0.10 4.32
CA GLY A 58 9.32 -1.19 4.51
C GLY A 58 8.02 -1.40 3.71
N GLY A 59 7.38 -0.35 3.22
CA GLY A 59 6.19 -0.50 2.38
C GLY A 59 5.55 0.81 1.95
N LEU A 60 4.56 0.69 1.06
CA LEU A 60 3.76 1.81 0.61
C LEU A 60 2.68 2.16 1.65
N LYS A 61 2.39 3.45 1.80
CA LYS A 61 1.25 3.92 2.61
C LYS A 61 0.34 4.79 1.78
N ASP A 62 -0.95 4.80 2.15
CA ASP A 62 -2.01 5.56 1.50
C ASP A 62 -1.60 7.00 1.15
N ARG A 63 -1.94 7.43 -0.07
CA ARG A 63 -1.81 8.83 -0.48
C ARG A 63 -2.79 9.71 0.29
N HIS A 64 -4.07 9.33 0.36
CA HIS A 64 -5.13 10.12 0.96
C HIS A 64 -5.24 9.90 2.48
N ALA A 65 -4.14 10.17 3.18
CA ALA A 65 -3.98 9.92 4.61
C ALA A 65 -2.90 10.84 5.21
N ILE A 66 -2.80 10.85 6.54
CA ILE A 66 -1.59 11.25 7.26
C ILE A 66 -0.87 9.97 7.65
N THR A 67 0.35 9.76 7.16
CA THR A 67 1.06 8.50 7.41
C THR A 67 2.43 8.77 8.00
N LYS A 68 2.78 8.02 9.03
CA LYS A 68 4.13 7.90 9.57
C LYS A 68 4.68 6.53 9.21
N GLN A 69 5.86 6.51 8.61
CA GLN A 69 6.59 5.31 8.24
C GLN A 69 8.07 5.53 8.46
N TYR A 70 8.85 4.47 8.47
CA TYR A 70 10.28 4.56 8.64
C TYR A 70 11.02 4.30 7.33
N LEU A 71 12.20 4.91 7.21
CA LEU A 71 13.10 4.70 6.09
C LEU A 71 14.55 4.88 6.52
N THR A 72 15.46 4.36 5.72
CA THR A 72 16.89 4.63 5.81
C THR A 72 17.42 5.22 4.53
N ILE A 73 18.47 6.02 4.63
CA ILE A 73 19.23 6.52 3.49
C ILE A 73 20.70 6.13 3.68
N GLU A 74 21.24 5.36 2.74
CA GLU A 74 22.66 5.01 2.74
C GLU A 74 23.53 6.26 2.61
N ASN A 75 24.44 6.46 3.56
CA ASN A 75 25.28 7.67 3.68
C ASN A 75 24.46 8.97 3.65
N GLY A 76 23.24 8.93 4.18
CA GLY A 76 22.30 10.06 4.17
C GLY A 76 22.63 11.18 5.17
N PRO A 77 22.07 12.39 4.98
CA PRO A 77 22.31 13.54 5.86
C PRO A 77 21.81 13.33 7.29
N ARG A 78 22.64 13.57 8.31
CA ARG A 78 22.29 13.34 9.72
C ARG A 78 21.48 14.49 10.32
N GLU A 79 20.42 14.91 9.64
CA GLU A 79 19.61 16.07 9.99
C GLU A 79 18.12 15.89 9.65
N ASN A 80 17.28 16.72 10.27
CA ASN A 80 15.86 16.76 9.98
C ASN A 80 15.60 17.51 8.66
N LEU A 81 14.54 17.11 7.95
CA LEU A 81 14.08 17.80 6.74
C LEU A 81 12.59 18.12 6.84
N ARG A 82 12.23 19.35 6.46
CA ARG A 82 10.83 19.78 6.36
C ARG A 82 10.56 20.37 4.99
N LEU A 83 9.65 19.74 4.26
CA LEU A 83 9.14 20.20 2.97
C LEU A 83 7.62 20.38 3.06
N LYS A 84 7.01 20.88 2.00
CA LYS A 84 5.54 20.95 1.91
C LYS A 84 4.96 19.54 2.03
N ASN A 85 4.08 19.34 3.02
CA ASN A 85 3.39 18.09 3.32
C ASN A 85 4.28 16.88 3.71
N ILE A 86 5.58 17.10 3.95
CA ILE A 86 6.56 16.06 4.25
C ILE A 86 7.44 16.55 5.41
N THR A 87 7.57 15.75 6.45
CA THR A 87 8.56 15.94 7.52
C THR A 87 9.35 14.66 7.65
N LEU A 88 10.67 14.77 7.64
CA LEU A 88 11.60 13.69 7.88
C LEU A 88 12.37 14.01 9.17
N GLU A 89 12.28 13.13 10.14
CA GLU A 89 12.94 13.27 11.43
C GLU A 89 14.05 12.24 11.54
N TYR A 90 15.28 12.70 11.72
CA TYR A 90 16.46 11.86 11.89
C TYR A 90 16.46 11.23 13.29
N LEU A 91 16.68 9.92 13.33
CA LEU A 91 16.60 9.12 14.55
C LEU A 91 17.94 8.50 14.96
N GLY A 92 18.95 8.56 14.09
CA GLY A 92 20.27 7.96 14.34
C GLY A 92 20.81 7.18 13.15
N GLN A 93 21.82 6.36 13.38
CA GLN A 93 22.38 5.46 12.35
C GLN A 93 21.90 4.03 12.54
N THR A 94 22.04 3.22 11.49
CA THR A 94 21.77 1.79 11.49
C THR A 94 22.78 1.07 10.60
N ASP A 95 22.98 -0.22 10.88
CA ASP A 95 23.95 -1.11 10.25
C ASP A 95 23.44 -1.72 8.92
N ARG A 96 22.12 -1.71 8.72
CA ARG A 96 21.46 -2.28 7.54
C ARG A 96 20.25 -1.43 7.11
N PRO A 97 19.85 -1.49 5.83
CA PRO A 97 18.68 -0.76 5.36
C PRO A 97 17.39 -1.18 6.07
N PHE A 98 16.45 -0.24 6.18
CA PHE A 98 15.09 -0.52 6.65
C PHE A 98 14.26 -1.21 5.57
N GLY A 99 13.59 -2.30 5.94
CA GLY A 99 12.80 -3.10 5.01
C GLY A 99 11.49 -3.61 5.61
N PRO A 100 10.68 -4.36 4.83
CA PRO A 100 9.38 -4.87 5.27
C PRO A 100 9.47 -5.73 6.54
N GLN A 101 10.58 -6.44 6.73
CA GLN A 101 10.86 -7.27 7.90
C GLN A 101 11.02 -6.48 9.20
N ASP A 102 11.22 -5.16 9.11
CA ASP A 102 11.38 -4.28 10.28
C ASP A 102 10.05 -3.68 10.75
N ILE A 103 8.95 -3.99 10.06
CA ILE A 103 7.61 -3.55 10.42
C ILE A 103 6.98 -4.60 11.33
N GLU A 104 6.71 -4.23 12.58
CA GLU A 104 5.96 -5.08 13.50
C GLU A 104 4.45 -4.96 13.27
N ALA A 105 3.97 -3.72 13.12
CA ALA A 105 2.55 -3.46 12.96
C ALA A 105 2.29 -2.11 12.27
N ASN A 106 1.02 -1.88 11.96
CA ASN A 106 0.52 -0.56 11.57
C ASN A 106 -0.60 -0.18 12.53
N HIS A 107 -0.43 0.93 13.24
CA HIS A 107 -1.45 1.50 14.09
C HIS A 107 -2.34 2.44 13.27
N PHE A 108 -3.63 2.11 13.22
CA PHE A 108 -4.62 2.88 12.47
C PHE A 108 -5.45 3.75 13.42
N LYS A 109 -5.61 5.02 13.07
CA LYS A 109 -6.62 5.90 13.66
C LYS A 109 -7.54 6.42 12.56
N ILE A 110 -8.76 5.91 12.56
CA ILE A 110 -9.76 6.15 11.52
C ILE A 110 -10.92 6.96 12.10
N THR A 111 -11.34 8.01 11.40
CA THR A 111 -12.54 8.78 11.70
C THR A 111 -13.63 8.42 10.70
N VAL A 112 -14.72 7.86 11.19
CA VAL A 112 -15.92 7.58 10.39
C VAL A 112 -16.87 8.75 10.52
N ARG A 113 -17.27 9.34 9.38
CA ARG A 113 -18.15 10.52 9.33
C ARG A 113 -19.54 10.18 8.81
N HIS A 114 -20.49 11.08 9.05
CA HIS A 114 -21.87 11.01 8.57
C HIS A 114 -22.54 9.70 9.02
N LEU A 115 -22.40 9.40 10.31
CA LEU A 115 -23.13 8.35 10.99
C LEU A 115 -24.39 8.96 11.62
N THR A 116 -25.49 8.23 11.57
CA THR A 116 -26.65 8.53 12.41
C THR A 116 -26.34 8.15 13.85
N LYS A 117 -27.01 8.78 14.82
CA LYS A 117 -26.84 8.47 16.25
C LYS A 117 -26.96 6.96 16.52
N ARG A 118 -28.05 6.35 16.04
CA ARG A 118 -28.30 4.89 16.14
C ARG A 118 -27.15 4.05 15.60
N ARG A 119 -26.56 4.41 14.46
CA ARG A 119 -25.44 3.66 13.87
C ARG A 119 -24.15 3.84 14.65
N ALA A 120 -23.93 5.01 15.24
CA ALA A 120 -22.76 5.26 16.06
C ALA A 120 -22.82 4.47 17.38
N GLU A 121 -24.01 4.38 18.00
CA GLU A 121 -24.24 3.57 19.20
C GLU A 121 -24.02 2.09 18.91
N LEU A 122 -24.63 1.55 17.85
CA LEU A 122 -24.41 0.16 17.43
C LEU A 122 -22.92 -0.12 17.15
N ALA A 123 -22.23 0.76 16.42
CA ALA A 123 -20.81 0.59 16.15
C ALA A 123 -19.96 0.60 17.44
N ALA A 124 -20.33 1.38 18.45
CA ALA A 124 -19.62 1.41 19.73
C ALA A 124 -19.79 0.11 20.52
N GLU A 125 -20.94 -0.56 20.40
CA GLU A 125 -21.17 -1.89 20.99
C GLU A 125 -20.35 -2.96 20.26
N GLU A 126 -20.44 -3.01 18.92
CA GLU A 126 -19.69 -3.97 18.08
C GLU A 126 -18.18 -3.83 18.25
N LEU A 127 -17.67 -2.59 18.42
CA LEU A 127 -16.24 -2.35 18.66
C LEU A 127 -15.74 -2.96 19.98
N LYS A 128 -16.62 -3.15 20.98
CA LYS A 128 -16.23 -3.87 22.21
C LYS A 128 -15.98 -5.34 21.93
N LEU A 129 -16.85 -5.97 21.13
CA LEU A 129 -16.69 -7.36 20.72
C LEU A 129 -15.40 -7.55 19.91
N VAL A 130 -15.15 -6.66 18.94
CA VAL A 130 -13.92 -6.70 18.14
C VAL A 130 -12.67 -6.48 19.02
N ALA A 131 -12.76 -5.66 20.06
CA ALA A 131 -11.64 -5.46 20.98
C ALA A 131 -11.32 -6.71 21.83
N SER A 132 -12.31 -7.52 22.18
CA SER A 132 -12.11 -8.74 22.97
C SER A 132 -11.81 -9.98 22.14
N GLU A 133 -12.44 -10.12 20.97
CA GLU A 133 -12.39 -11.34 20.16
C GLU A 133 -11.62 -11.17 18.85
N GLY A 134 -11.29 -9.93 18.48
CA GLY A 134 -10.72 -9.62 17.18
C GLY A 134 -11.75 -9.67 16.07
N PHE A 135 -11.30 -9.95 14.84
CA PHE A 135 -12.15 -10.12 13.67
C PHE A 135 -11.54 -11.13 12.71
N PRO A 136 -12.33 -11.77 11.83
CA PRO A 136 -11.80 -12.69 10.83
C PRO A 136 -10.80 -12.01 9.89
N ASN A 137 -9.57 -12.53 9.83
CA ASN A 137 -8.48 -11.99 9.00
C ASN A 137 -8.54 -12.53 7.56
N TYR A 138 -9.63 -12.23 6.85
CA TYR A 138 -9.79 -12.65 5.45
C TYR A 138 -9.05 -11.73 4.49
N PHE A 139 -8.62 -12.30 3.36
CA PHE A 139 -8.23 -11.51 2.20
C PHE A 139 -9.49 -10.92 1.54
N ASP A 140 -9.47 -9.62 1.26
CA ASP A 140 -10.57 -8.92 0.57
C ASP A 140 -10.38 -8.90 -0.95
N GLN A 141 -11.39 -8.46 -1.70
CA GLN A 141 -11.40 -8.33 -3.17
C GLN A 141 -10.17 -7.61 -3.74
N GLN A 142 -9.61 -6.64 -3.00
CA GLN A 142 -8.39 -5.93 -3.41
C GLN A 142 -7.18 -6.86 -3.58
N ARG A 143 -7.13 -7.98 -2.83
CA ARG A 143 -6.07 -9.00 -2.95
C ARG A 143 -6.32 -9.98 -4.10
N PHE A 144 -7.57 -10.06 -4.54
CA PHE A 144 -8.04 -10.95 -5.59
C PHE A 144 -8.35 -10.21 -6.89
N GLY A 145 -7.65 -9.10 -7.18
CA GLY A 145 -7.81 -8.29 -8.40
C GLY A 145 -7.61 -9.03 -9.75
N SER A 146 -7.38 -10.34 -9.70
CA SER A 146 -7.33 -11.28 -10.82
C SER A 146 -8.63 -12.07 -11.03
N VAL A 147 -9.62 -11.98 -10.13
CA VAL A 147 -10.93 -12.61 -10.34
C VAL A 147 -11.59 -11.90 -11.50
N SER A 148 -11.68 -12.61 -12.62
CA SER A 148 -12.40 -12.08 -13.77
C SER A 148 -13.89 -12.01 -13.46
N THR A 149 -14.67 -11.34 -14.32
CA THR A 149 -16.13 -11.33 -14.17
C THR A 149 -16.74 -12.76 -14.14
N SER A 150 -16.02 -13.79 -14.62
CA SER A 150 -16.48 -15.19 -14.53
C SER A 150 -16.37 -15.80 -13.13
N GLY A 151 -15.73 -15.13 -12.16
CA GLY A 151 -15.48 -15.69 -10.84
C GLY A 151 -14.28 -16.65 -10.78
N GLU A 152 -13.64 -16.93 -11.91
CA GLU A 152 -12.47 -17.80 -11.97
C GLU A 152 -11.18 -17.06 -11.60
N PHE A 153 -10.35 -17.75 -10.83
CA PHE A 153 -9.00 -17.33 -10.52
C PHE A 153 -8.02 -17.90 -11.53
N VAL A 154 -7.16 -17.04 -12.08
CA VAL A 154 -6.01 -17.44 -12.92
C VAL A 154 -5.21 -18.55 -12.24
N ALA A 155 -4.98 -18.42 -10.93
CA ALA A 155 -4.19 -19.38 -10.15
C ALA A 155 -4.83 -20.78 -10.09
N CYS A 156 -6.17 -20.88 -10.08
CA CYS A 156 -6.85 -22.18 -10.07
C CYS A 156 -6.59 -22.95 -11.37
N ALA A 157 -6.75 -22.31 -12.53
CA ALA A 157 -6.46 -22.91 -13.83
C ALA A 157 -4.98 -23.31 -13.93
N TRP A 158 -4.08 -22.45 -13.45
CA TRP A 158 -2.64 -22.73 -13.43
C TRP A 158 -2.32 -23.99 -12.61
N VAL A 159 -2.80 -24.07 -11.37
CA VAL A 159 -2.49 -25.19 -10.46
C VAL A 159 -3.06 -26.51 -11.00
N LYS A 160 -4.18 -26.47 -11.73
CA LYS A 160 -4.75 -27.64 -12.41
C LYS A 160 -4.02 -28.06 -13.69
N GLY A 161 -3.01 -27.30 -14.12
CA GLY A 161 -2.31 -27.54 -15.39
C GLY A 161 -3.06 -27.04 -16.63
N GLU A 162 -4.13 -26.27 -16.45
CA GLU A 162 -4.93 -25.69 -17.54
C GLU A 162 -4.25 -24.39 -18.03
N TYR A 163 -3.02 -24.48 -18.55
CA TYR A 163 -2.18 -23.31 -18.82
C TYR A 163 -2.76 -22.35 -19.85
N GLU A 164 -3.41 -22.86 -20.90
CA GLU A 164 -4.09 -22.01 -21.88
C GLU A 164 -5.22 -21.22 -21.23
N ARG A 165 -6.01 -21.87 -20.36
CA ARG A 165 -7.08 -21.19 -19.60
C ARG A 165 -6.51 -20.17 -18.64
N ALA A 166 -5.41 -20.50 -17.96
CA ALA A 166 -4.72 -19.57 -17.07
C ALA A 166 -4.24 -18.32 -17.83
N LEU A 167 -3.64 -18.50 -19.00
CA LEU A 167 -3.22 -17.40 -19.85
C LEU A 167 -4.42 -16.56 -20.31
N TRP A 168 -5.47 -17.21 -20.83
CA TRP A 168 -6.70 -16.55 -21.25
C TRP A 168 -7.31 -15.70 -20.12
N LEU A 169 -7.39 -16.26 -18.90
CA LEU A 169 -7.90 -15.56 -17.72
C LEU A 169 -7.05 -14.34 -17.36
N ALA A 170 -5.73 -14.43 -17.53
CA ALA A 170 -4.80 -13.36 -17.20
C ALA A 170 -4.86 -12.19 -18.19
N ILE A 171 -4.98 -12.47 -19.49
CA ILE A 171 -4.77 -11.45 -20.54
C ILE A 171 -6.01 -11.11 -21.36
N ALA A 172 -7.02 -11.98 -21.42
CA ALA A 172 -8.20 -11.80 -22.28
C ALA A 172 -9.50 -11.65 -21.49
N ALA A 173 -9.59 -12.20 -20.26
CA ALA A 173 -10.82 -12.12 -19.48
C ALA A 173 -11.22 -10.68 -19.13
N PRO A 174 -12.52 -10.34 -19.23
CA PRO A 174 -13.01 -9.01 -18.92
C PRO A 174 -12.89 -8.72 -17.41
N GLN A 175 -12.52 -7.49 -17.08
CA GLN A 175 -12.58 -6.96 -15.73
C GLN A 175 -13.38 -5.66 -15.70
N ALA A 176 -14.23 -5.50 -14.68
CA ALA A 176 -15.06 -4.31 -14.53
C ALA A 176 -14.24 -3.00 -14.44
N ALA A 177 -13.02 -3.09 -13.89
CA ALA A 177 -12.10 -1.95 -13.74
C ALA A 177 -11.22 -1.68 -14.98
N ASP A 178 -11.39 -2.41 -16.10
CA ASP A 178 -10.57 -2.21 -17.29
C ASP A 178 -10.80 -0.82 -17.91
N ARG A 179 -9.70 -0.08 -18.12
CA ARG A 179 -9.68 1.16 -18.90
C ARG A 179 -10.05 0.88 -20.37
N PRO A 180 -10.59 1.85 -21.12
CA PRO A 180 -11.10 1.63 -22.49
C PRO A 180 -10.12 0.87 -23.41
N ARG A 181 -8.88 1.36 -23.54
CA ARG A 181 -7.83 0.71 -24.36
C ARG A 181 -7.55 -0.75 -23.96
N ARG A 182 -7.55 -1.05 -22.66
CA ARG A 182 -7.31 -2.42 -22.17
C ARG A 182 -8.51 -3.32 -22.44
N ARG A 183 -9.72 -2.76 -22.34
CA ARG A 183 -10.97 -3.45 -22.65
C ARG A 183 -11.04 -3.84 -24.13
N GLU A 184 -10.67 -2.93 -25.02
CA GLU A 184 -10.57 -3.17 -26.46
C GLU A 184 -9.54 -4.26 -26.78
N ALA A 185 -8.31 -4.13 -26.27
CA ALA A 185 -7.27 -5.13 -26.47
C ALA A 185 -7.68 -6.53 -25.96
N LYS A 186 -8.31 -6.59 -24.78
CA LYS A 186 -8.87 -7.84 -24.25
C LYS A 186 -10.00 -8.40 -25.12
N ALA A 187 -10.86 -7.54 -25.68
CA ALA A 187 -11.93 -7.96 -26.57
C ALA A 187 -11.38 -8.58 -27.86
N PHE A 188 -10.40 -7.91 -28.48
CA PHE A 188 -9.69 -8.43 -29.65
C PHE A 188 -9.05 -9.80 -29.37
N LEU A 189 -8.36 -9.95 -28.23
CA LEU A 189 -7.76 -11.22 -27.83
C LEU A 189 -8.81 -12.33 -27.64
N ARG A 190 -9.98 -12.02 -27.10
CA ARG A 190 -11.06 -13.02 -26.94
C ARG A 190 -11.64 -13.46 -28.29
N GLU A 191 -11.78 -12.52 -29.22
CA GLU A 191 -12.32 -12.78 -30.56
C GLU A 191 -11.38 -13.65 -31.41
N HIS A 192 -10.08 -13.44 -31.30
CA HIS A 192 -9.06 -14.13 -32.10
C HIS A 192 -8.31 -15.22 -31.32
N TRP A 193 -8.82 -15.62 -30.16
CA TRP A 193 -8.11 -16.58 -29.32
C TRP A 193 -7.95 -17.93 -30.03
N GLY A 194 -6.72 -18.44 -30.09
CA GLY A 194 -6.41 -19.70 -30.79
C GLY A 194 -6.29 -19.54 -32.31
N GLN A 195 -6.55 -18.36 -32.88
CA GLN A 195 -6.39 -18.05 -34.30
C GLN A 195 -5.06 -17.31 -34.53
N TRP A 196 -3.96 -17.97 -34.17
CA TRP A 196 -2.63 -17.41 -34.33
C TRP A 196 -2.21 -17.52 -35.80
N ALA A 197 -1.75 -16.42 -36.40
CA ALA A 197 -1.09 -16.50 -37.70
C ALA A 197 0.21 -17.31 -37.53
N GLU A 198 0.46 -18.22 -38.48
CA GLU A 198 1.74 -18.96 -38.58
C GLU A 198 2.92 -18.03 -38.86
#